data_AF-A0A1F5CQ44-F1
#
_entry.id   AF-A0A1F5CQ44-F1
#
_cell.length_a   1.000
_cell.length_b   1.000
_cell.length_c   1.000
_cell.angle_alpha   90.00
_cell.angle_beta   90.00
_cell.angle_gamma   90.00
#
_symmetry.space_group_name_H-M   'P 1'
#
loop_
_entity.id
_entity.type
_entity.pdbx_description
1 polymer ?
#
loop_
_entity_poly.entity_id
_entity_poly.type
_entity_poly.pdbx_seq_one_letter_code
_entity_poly.pdbx_strand_id
1 'polypeptide(L)'
;MAKTLVELAETRVSEHLHSPGSVFSPDDQASKVLGYLKDTGRYEAAASGGGRTGIVTVRDLLGVDHPERTKVESIWEQVGTVRDDAAVIDVVENLIDNGVRALPVVDRKEVTGIISQVDLMGALAGLNELKSVAAKETMVTPVTTLNMEDGIAQARRLMLDRGISNVPVLSEYRLRGIVTAEIIVHTFIAPASKTKTGDRVGEKVSKLPGQVSGIMDKQPLKVGPEANALNVTREMTRLNKGAALMVDDEERVQGIITPRELLRLIYDLRNEEELPVYIVGITDEDFFESAVAEGKVRRVVVRSMRMQPKITEVRVNIKKQRTQGERMRYDITARVLGPEVSFNATNEGWGLMETFDGLLTALDNKLRRAKVEPEKKPRHGRRRPSPNLNP
;
A
#
# COMPACT_ATOMS: atom_id res chain seq x y z
N MET A 1 29.26 -10.85 4.52
CA MET A 1 28.61 -9.87 5.42
C MET A 1 27.11 -10.09 5.32
N ALA A 2 26.36 -9.98 6.42
CA ALA A 2 24.90 -9.97 6.30
C ALA A 2 24.49 -8.67 5.59
N LYS A 3 23.56 -8.75 4.62
CA LYS A 3 22.99 -7.56 3.97
C LYS A 3 22.41 -6.64 5.06
N THR A 4 22.46 -5.33 4.85
CA THR A 4 21.71 -4.34 5.66
C THR A 4 20.32 -4.06 5.07
N LEU A 5 19.47 -3.34 5.79
CA LEU A 5 18.11 -2.98 5.38
C LEU A 5 18.15 -2.03 4.17
N VAL A 6 19.11 -1.10 4.18
CA VAL A 6 19.40 -0.21 3.04
C VAL A 6 19.89 -1.01 1.85
N GLU A 7 20.82 -1.94 2.05
CA GLU A 7 21.27 -2.81 0.96
C GLU A 7 20.16 -3.69 0.41
N LEU A 8 19.26 -4.21 1.27
CA LEU A 8 18.10 -4.98 0.84
C LEU A 8 17.14 -4.11 0.00
N ALA A 9 16.86 -2.88 0.46
CA ALA A 9 15.97 -1.94 -0.23
C ALA A 9 16.40 -1.68 -1.68
N GLU A 10 17.70 -1.61 -1.93
CA GLU A 10 18.30 -1.38 -3.25
C GLU A 10 18.46 -2.64 -4.11
N THR A 11 18.20 -3.84 -3.56
CA THR A 11 18.31 -5.08 -4.36
C THR A 11 17.14 -5.25 -5.33
N ARG A 12 17.35 -6.08 -6.34
CA ARG A 12 16.34 -6.35 -7.37
C ARG A 12 15.33 -7.38 -6.89
N VAL A 13 14.07 -7.19 -7.26
CA VAL A 13 12.98 -8.11 -6.88
C VAL A 13 13.08 -9.48 -7.54
N SER A 14 13.83 -9.61 -8.64
CA SER A 14 14.18 -10.90 -9.25
C SER A 14 14.92 -11.86 -8.30
N GLU A 15 15.54 -11.37 -7.22
CA GLU A 15 16.16 -12.21 -6.19
C GLU A 15 15.14 -12.80 -5.20
N HIS A 16 13.88 -12.32 -5.21
CA HIS A 16 12.91 -12.58 -4.15
C HIS A 16 11.53 -13.05 -4.65
N LEU A 17 11.20 -12.83 -5.93
CA LEU A 17 9.91 -13.22 -6.48
C LEU A 17 9.71 -14.75 -6.52
N HIS A 18 8.45 -15.18 -6.61
CA HIS A 18 8.09 -16.56 -6.89
C HIS A 18 7.46 -16.73 -8.28
N SER A 19 7.53 -17.95 -8.81
CA SER A 19 6.85 -18.31 -10.05
C SER A 19 5.35 -18.01 -9.92
N PRO A 20 4.70 -17.47 -10.95
CA PRO A 20 3.27 -17.18 -10.89
C PRO A 20 2.44 -18.48 -10.85
N GLY A 21 3.06 -19.63 -11.14
CA GLY A 21 2.40 -20.93 -11.26
C GLY A 21 1.40 -20.92 -12.40
N SER A 22 0.16 -20.52 -12.11
CA SER A 22 -0.90 -20.32 -13.09
C SER A 22 -1.29 -18.85 -13.16
N VAL A 23 -1.35 -18.30 -14.38
CA VAL A 23 -1.94 -16.99 -14.66
C VAL A 23 -3.36 -17.21 -15.15
N PHE A 24 -4.34 -16.76 -14.38
CA PHE A 24 -5.76 -17.01 -14.65
C PHE A 24 -6.33 -16.01 -15.65
N SER A 25 -7.27 -16.47 -16.48
CA SER A 25 -8.06 -15.59 -17.35
C SER A 25 -9.20 -14.95 -16.55
N PRO A 26 -9.64 -13.72 -16.87
CA PRO A 26 -10.86 -13.13 -16.29
C PRO A 26 -12.11 -14.00 -16.48
N ASP A 27 -12.13 -14.84 -17.51
CA ASP A 27 -13.21 -15.79 -17.79
C ASP A 27 -13.12 -17.12 -17.02
N ASP A 28 -11.99 -17.41 -16.36
CA ASP A 28 -11.88 -18.58 -15.49
C ASP A 28 -12.84 -18.45 -14.29
N GLN A 29 -13.21 -19.59 -13.70
CA GLN A 29 -14.04 -19.63 -12.50
C GLN A 29 -13.19 -19.49 -11.23
N ALA A 30 -13.74 -18.81 -10.21
CA ALA A 30 -13.10 -18.63 -8.91
C ALA A 30 -12.72 -19.97 -8.24
N SER A 31 -13.48 -21.04 -8.51
CA SER A 31 -13.18 -22.41 -8.02
C SER A 31 -11.85 -22.96 -8.53
N LYS A 32 -11.41 -22.57 -9.74
CA LYS A 32 -10.12 -22.94 -10.31
C LYS A 32 -8.97 -22.25 -9.55
N VAL A 33 -9.14 -20.97 -9.24
CA VAL A 33 -8.22 -20.20 -8.41
C VAL A 33 -8.15 -20.78 -6.99
N LEU A 34 -9.30 -21.03 -6.37
CA LEU A 34 -9.39 -21.64 -5.05
C LEU A 34 -8.67 -23.00 -4.97
N GLY A 35 -8.86 -23.85 -6.00
CA GLY A 35 -8.15 -25.12 -6.12
C GLY A 35 -6.64 -24.92 -6.15
N TYR A 36 -6.16 -24.03 -7.01
CA TYR A 36 -4.73 -23.69 -7.10
C TYR A 36 -4.15 -23.17 -5.78
N LEU A 37 -4.82 -22.22 -5.13
CA LEU A 37 -4.35 -21.65 -3.86
C LEU A 37 -4.24 -22.73 -2.78
N LYS A 38 -5.23 -23.64 -2.71
CA LYS A 38 -5.24 -24.76 -1.76
C LYS A 38 -4.14 -25.78 -2.06
N ASP A 39 -3.95 -26.15 -3.33
CA ASP A 39 -2.99 -27.18 -3.74
C ASP A 39 -1.54 -26.70 -3.61
N THR A 40 -1.31 -25.40 -3.80
CA THR A 40 0.02 -24.79 -3.69
C THR A 40 0.34 -24.22 -2.32
N GLY A 41 -0.67 -24.08 -1.45
CA GLY A 41 -0.54 -23.37 -0.16
C GLY A 41 -0.23 -21.88 -0.32
N ARG A 42 -0.50 -21.30 -1.50
CA ARG A 42 -0.30 -19.87 -1.79
C ARG A 42 -1.54 -19.08 -1.38
N TYR A 43 -1.32 -17.83 -0.96
CA TYR A 43 -2.40 -16.94 -0.55
C TYR A 43 -2.93 -16.07 -1.70
N GLU A 44 -2.16 -15.95 -2.79
CA GLU A 44 -2.46 -15.12 -3.95
C GLU A 44 -2.16 -15.82 -5.28
N ALA A 45 -2.88 -15.42 -6.32
CA ALA A 45 -2.69 -15.88 -7.70
C ALA A 45 -2.80 -14.70 -8.67
N ALA A 46 -2.03 -14.73 -9.76
CA ALA A 46 -2.10 -13.71 -10.80
C ALA A 46 -3.23 -13.99 -11.78
N ALA A 47 -3.88 -12.93 -12.25
CA ALA A 47 -4.85 -13.00 -13.34
C ALA A 47 -4.55 -11.92 -14.39
N SER A 48 -4.70 -12.26 -15.67
CA SER A 48 -4.42 -11.35 -16.78
C SER A 48 -5.37 -11.58 -17.95
N GLY A 49 -5.89 -10.50 -18.52
CA GLY A 49 -6.76 -10.54 -19.69
C GLY A 49 -7.25 -9.16 -20.12
N GLY A 50 -7.52 -8.98 -21.41
CA GLY A 50 -7.99 -7.70 -21.95
C GLY A 50 -7.01 -6.53 -21.74
N GLY A 51 -5.71 -6.81 -21.69
CA GLY A 51 -4.65 -5.82 -21.43
C GLY A 51 -4.55 -5.35 -19.97
N ARG A 52 -5.28 -5.99 -19.04
CA ARG A 52 -5.24 -5.72 -17.60
C ARG A 52 -4.61 -6.90 -16.87
N THR A 53 -3.95 -6.60 -15.77
CA THR A 53 -3.35 -7.60 -14.88
C THR A 53 -3.78 -7.29 -13.45
N GLY A 54 -4.01 -8.33 -12.66
CA GLY A 54 -4.45 -8.22 -11.29
C GLY A 54 -4.06 -9.43 -10.46
N ILE A 55 -4.46 -9.40 -9.20
CA ILE A 55 -4.25 -10.47 -8.23
C ILE A 55 -5.62 -10.91 -7.69
N VAL A 56 -5.77 -12.21 -7.44
CA VAL A 56 -6.85 -12.75 -6.61
C VAL A 56 -6.21 -13.30 -5.34
N THR A 57 -6.70 -12.87 -4.18
CA THR A 57 -6.26 -13.37 -2.88
C THR A 57 -7.29 -14.31 -2.27
N VAL A 58 -6.86 -15.11 -1.29
CA VAL A 58 -7.77 -15.88 -0.43
C VAL A 58 -8.85 -14.99 0.21
N ARG A 59 -8.53 -13.73 0.57
CA ARG A 59 -9.51 -12.83 1.17
C ARG A 59 -10.66 -12.49 0.20
N ASP A 60 -10.37 -12.34 -1.08
CA ASP A 60 -11.39 -12.02 -2.09
C ASP A 60 -12.39 -13.17 -2.26
N LEU A 61 -11.91 -14.40 -2.07
CA LEU A 61 -12.75 -15.60 -2.05
C LEU A 61 -13.72 -15.64 -0.86
N LEU A 62 -13.47 -14.93 0.24
CA LEU A 62 -14.47 -14.80 1.31
C LEU A 62 -15.77 -14.21 0.78
N GLY A 63 -15.74 -13.31 -0.21
CA GLY A 63 -16.93 -12.71 -0.82
C GLY A 63 -17.72 -13.65 -1.72
N VAL A 64 -17.22 -14.87 -1.97
CA VAL A 64 -17.73 -15.76 -3.02
C VAL A 64 -18.55 -16.90 -2.43
N ASP A 65 -19.85 -16.92 -2.74
CA ASP A 65 -20.74 -18.00 -2.29
C ASP A 65 -20.76 -19.20 -3.26
N HIS A 66 -20.60 -18.97 -4.57
CA HIS A 66 -20.67 -19.99 -5.63
C HIS A 66 -19.41 -19.96 -6.53
N PRO A 67 -18.27 -20.46 -6.06
CA PRO A 67 -16.98 -20.31 -6.76
C PRO A 67 -16.96 -20.98 -8.15
N GLU A 68 -17.79 -21.98 -8.39
CA GLU A 68 -17.96 -22.64 -9.69
C GLU A 68 -18.73 -21.83 -10.73
N ARG A 69 -19.43 -20.76 -10.31
CA ARG A 69 -20.20 -19.85 -11.17
C ARG A 69 -19.64 -18.43 -11.21
N THR A 70 -18.88 -18.05 -10.19
CA THR A 70 -18.25 -16.73 -10.09
C THR A 70 -17.03 -16.66 -10.99
N LYS A 71 -16.99 -15.69 -11.90
CA LYS A 71 -15.83 -15.41 -12.75
C LYS A 71 -14.72 -14.69 -11.98
N VAL A 72 -13.47 -14.95 -12.37
CA VAL A 72 -12.29 -14.25 -11.84
C VAL A 72 -12.39 -12.73 -12.03
N GLU A 73 -12.93 -12.26 -13.16
CA GLU A 73 -13.10 -10.81 -13.42
C GLU A 73 -13.89 -10.07 -12.33
N SER A 74 -14.77 -10.77 -11.61
CA SER A 74 -15.61 -10.17 -10.57
C SER A 74 -14.94 -10.06 -9.19
N ILE A 75 -13.80 -10.73 -9.00
CA ILE A 75 -13.12 -10.83 -7.70
C ILE A 75 -11.65 -10.42 -7.74
N TRP A 76 -11.03 -10.34 -8.91
CA TRP A 76 -9.64 -9.89 -9.01
C TRP A 76 -9.51 -8.40 -8.65
N GLU A 77 -8.43 -8.07 -7.97
CA GLU A 77 -8.02 -6.70 -7.73
C GLU A 77 -7.08 -6.27 -8.86
N GLN A 78 -7.45 -5.21 -9.58
CA GLN A 78 -6.57 -4.61 -10.59
C GLN A 78 -5.49 -3.81 -9.87
N VAL A 79 -4.27 -4.35 -9.88
CA VAL A 79 -3.12 -3.77 -9.20
C VAL A 79 -2.08 -3.32 -10.22
N GLY A 80 -1.16 -2.45 -9.79
CA GLY A 80 0.02 -2.12 -10.59
C GLY A 80 0.86 -3.37 -10.88
N THR A 81 1.72 -3.28 -11.89
CA THR A 81 2.71 -4.33 -12.20
C THR A 81 4.10 -3.76 -12.03
N VAL A 82 5.05 -4.61 -11.66
CA VAL A 82 6.46 -4.23 -11.53
C VAL A 82 7.32 -5.04 -12.49
N ARG A 83 8.48 -4.51 -12.85
CA ARG A 83 9.47 -5.26 -13.63
C ARG A 83 10.36 -6.08 -12.70
N ASP A 84 11.01 -7.10 -13.23
CA ASP A 84 11.92 -7.97 -12.49
C ASP A 84 13.23 -7.26 -12.06
N ASP A 85 13.56 -6.16 -12.72
CA ASP A 85 14.66 -5.25 -12.42
C ASP A 85 14.32 -4.13 -11.41
N ALA A 86 13.06 -4.04 -10.95
CA ALA A 86 12.64 -3.05 -9.95
C ALA A 86 13.34 -3.27 -8.60
N ALA A 87 13.57 -2.17 -7.88
CA ALA A 87 14.14 -2.23 -6.55
C ALA A 87 13.11 -2.72 -5.52
N VAL A 88 13.58 -3.37 -4.46
CA VAL A 88 12.71 -3.84 -3.36
C VAL A 88 11.98 -2.66 -2.71
N ILE A 89 12.61 -1.49 -2.56
CA ILE A 89 11.97 -0.29 -2.01
C ILE A 89 10.74 0.13 -2.82
N ASP A 90 10.85 0.22 -4.14
CA ASP A 90 9.75 0.59 -5.03
C ASP A 90 8.57 -0.39 -4.91
N VAL A 91 8.89 -1.68 -4.78
CA VAL A 91 7.86 -2.73 -4.59
C VAL A 91 7.19 -2.59 -3.23
N VAL A 92 7.95 -2.38 -2.16
CA VAL A 92 7.39 -2.17 -0.82
C VAL A 92 6.50 -0.93 -0.77
N GLU A 93 6.92 0.17 -1.38
CA GLU A 93 6.10 1.39 -1.53
C GLU A 93 4.79 1.06 -2.24
N ASN A 94 4.86 0.38 -3.38
CA ASN A 94 3.66 0.05 -4.15
C ASN A 94 2.70 -0.89 -3.39
N LEU A 95 3.24 -1.87 -2.64
CA LEU A 95 2.45 -2.76 -1.78
C LEU A 95 1.75 -1.98 -0.66
N ILE A 96 2.46 -1.07 0.02
CA ILE A 96 1.94 -0.37 1.20
C ILE A 96 0.99 0.76 0.82
N ASP A 97 1.35 1.59 -0.15
CA ASP A 97 0.59 2.76 -0.59
C ASP A 97 -0.75 2.36 -1.22
N ASN A 98 -0.75 1.27 -2.01
CA ASN A 98 -1.97 0.76 -2.61
C ASN A 98 -2.73 -0.20 -1.70
N GLY A 99 -2.15 -0.57 -0.55
CA GLY A 99 -2.78 -1.49 0.41
C GLY A 99 -2.94 -2.91 -0.11
N VAL A 100 -2.07 -3.32 -1.05
CA VAL A 100 -2.12 -4.62 -1.73
C VAL A 100 -1.07 -5.57 -1.16
N ARG A 101 -1.37 -6.87 -1.20
CA ARG A 101 -0.52 -7.92 -0.61
C ARG A 101 0.59 -8.39 -1.56
N ALA A 102 0.34 -8.31 -2.87
CA ALA A 102 1.23 -8.80 -3.89
C ALA A 102 1.10 -8.00 -5.17
N LEU A 103 2.14 -8.04 -6.00
CA LEU A 103 2.17 -7.45 -7.32
C LEU A 103 2.59 -8.49 -8.36
N PRO A 104 1.95 -8.52 -9.53
CA PRO A 104 2.45 -9.25 -10.68
C PRO A 104 3.78 -8.63 -11.14
N VAL A 105 4.77 -9.50 -11.38
CA VAL A 105 6.01 -9.15 -12.04
C VAL A 105 5.86 -9.46 -13.53
N VAL A 106 6.21 -8.49 -14.38
CA VAL A 106 6.00 -8.59 -15.83
C VAL A 106 7.29 -8.38 -16.63
N ASP A 107 7.43 -9.16 -17.71
CA ASP A 107 8.36 -8.88 -18.80
C ASP A 107 7.59 -8.78 -20.11
N ARG A 108 7.84 -7.74 -20.91
CA ARG A 108 7.19 -7.49 -22.22
C ARG A 108 5.65 -7.68 -22.22
N LYS A 109 4.99 -7.34 -21.11
CA LYS A 109 3.53 -7.47 -20.84
C LYS A 109 3.03 -8.86 -20.48
N GLU A 110 3.91 -9.84 -20.37
CA GLU A 110 3.59 -11.17 -19.84
C GLU A 110 3.91 -11.24 -18.36
N VAL A 111 3.06 -11.90 -17.57
CA VAL A 111 3.30 -12.12 -16.14
C VAL A 111 4.32 -13.26 -16.00
N THR A 112 5.51 -12.92 -15.53
CA THR A 112 6.63 -13.85 -15.35
C THR A 112 6.86 -14.25 -13.90
N GLY A 113 6.26 -13.52 -12.95
CA GLY A 113 6.45 -13.71 -11.51
C GLY A 113 5.34 -13.07 -10.69
N ILE A 114 5.36 -13.34 -9.39
CA ILE A 114 4.61 -12.61 -8.38
C ILE A 114 5.58 -12.26 -7.26
N ILE A 115 5.49 -11.03 -6.75
CA ILE A 115 6.20 -10.61 -5.54
C ILE A 115 5.17 -10.21 -4.49
N SER A 116 5.22 -10.85 -3.32
CA SER A 116 4.32 -10.58 -2.20
C SER A 116 5.05 -10.15 -0.95
N GLN A 117 4.28 -9.62 0.00
CA GLN A 117 4.82 -9.25 1.30
C GLN A 117 5.50 -10.43 2.00
N VAL A 118 5.02 -11.66 1.79
CA VAL A 118 5.61 -12.88 2.40
C VAL A 118 6.93 -13.26 1.75
N ASP A 119 7.09 -13.05 0.45
CA ASP A 119 8.36 -13.34 -0.22
C ASP A 119 9.50 -12.48 0.34
N LEU A 120 9.22 -11.19 0.60
CA LEU A 120 10.17 -10.25 1.18
C LEU A 120 10.49 -10.53 2.66
N MET A 121 9.63 -11.27 3.37
CA MET A 121 9.91 -11.71 4.75
C MET A 121 11.14 -12.62 4.85
N GLY A 122 11.36 -13.47 3.84
CA GLY A 122 12.54 -14.33 3.79
C GLY A 122 13.84 -13.54 3.77
N ALA A 123 13.85 -12.43 3.04
CA ALA A 123 14.99 -11.52 2.99
C ALA A 123 15.19 -10.77 4.32
N LEU A 124 14.10 -10.25 4.90
CA LEU A 124 14.13 -9.60 6.23
C LEU A 124 14.67 -10.53 7.33
N ALA A 125 14.34 -11.84 7.28
CA ALA A 125 14.77 -12.81 8.28
C ALA A 125 16.31 -12.99 8.37
N GLY A 126 17.03 -12.55 7.34
CA GLY A 126 18.49 -12.55 7.26
C GLY A 126 19.18 -11.32 7.84
N LEU A 127 18.44 -10.24 8.15
CA LEU A 127 19.01 -8.94 8.55
C LEU A 127 19.23 -8.85 10.06
N ASN A 128 20.48 -8.94 10.51
CA ASN A 128 20.80 -8.92 11.94
C ASN A 128 20.51 -7.57 12.63
N GLU A 129 20.45 -6.46 11.89
CA GLU A 129 20.14 -5.15 12.47
C GLU A 129 18.71 -5.08 13.01
N LEU A 130 17.79 -5.92 12.52
CA LEU A 130 16.42 -6.01 13.05
C LEU A 130 16.35 -6.49 14.51
N LYS A 131 17.47 -6.91 15.10
CA LYS A 131 17.57 -7.19 16.54
C LYS A 131 17.39 -5.93 17.39
N SER A 132 17.77 -4.75 16.89
CA SER A 132 17.65 -3.50 17.65
C SER A 132 16.28 -2.85 17.52
N VAL A 133 15.42 -3.35 16.64
CA VAL A 133 14.05 -2.85 16.45
C VAL A 133 13.12 -3.62 17.39
N ALA A 134 12.48 -2.92 18.33
CA ALA A 134 11.53 -3.55 19.23
C ALA A 134 10.25 -3.93 18.47
N ALA A 135 9.76 -5.17 18.62
CA ALA A 135 8.58 -5.63 17.90
C ALA A 135 7.34 -4.76 18.19
N LYS A 136 7.25 -4.23 19.42
CA LYS A 136 6.18 -3.32 19.86
C LYS A 136 6.12 -2.00 19.09
N GLU A 137 7.20 -1.58 18.44
CA GLU A 137 7.23 -0.37 17.60
C GLU A 137 6.61 -0.62 16.22
N THR A 138 6.54 -1.89 15.80
CA THR A 138 5.98 -2.28 14.50
C THR A 138 4.51 -2.69 14.58
N MET A 139 4.00 -3.01 15.76
CA MET A 139 2.66 -3.60 15.92
C MET A 139 1.53 -2.61 15.64
N VAL A 140 0.39 -3.15 15.18
CA VAL A 140 -0.85 -2.40 15.05
C VAL A 140 -1.67 -2.49 16.34
N THR A 141 -2.14 -1.34 16.81
CA THR A 141 -3.07 -1.19 17.94
C THR A 141 -4.11 -0.11 17.63
N PRO A 142 -5.36 -0.21 18.11
CA PRO A 142 -5.94 -1.34 18.85
C PRO A 142 -6.21 -2.56 17.96
N VAL A 143 -6.19 -3.75 18.54
CA VAL A 143 -6.41 -5.01 17.81
C VAL A 143 -7.91 -5.31 17.69
N THR A 144 -8.36 -5.61 16.48
CA THR A 144 -9.72 -6.11 16.24
C THR A 144 -9.78 -7.58 16.64
N THR A 145 -10.73 -7.95 17.51
CA THR A 145 -10.84 -9.31 18.07
C THR A 145 -12.26 -9.87 17.99
N LEU A 146 -12.38 -11.18 18.17
CA LEU A 146 -13.65 -11.90 18.34
C LEU A 146 -13.65 -12.66 19.68
N ASN A 147 -14.82 -13.00 20.19
CA ASN A 147 -14.98 -13.94 21.30
C ASN A 147 -15.13 -15.37 20.77
N MET A 148 -14.78 -16.37 21.58
CA MET A 148 -14.91 -17.79 21.21
C MET A 148 -16.30 -18.19 20.69
N GLU A 149 -17.35 -17.58 21.22
CA GLU A 149 -18.75 -17.89 20.90
C GLU A 149 -19.27 -17.14 19.66
N ASP A 150 -18.49 -16.21 19.10
CA ASP A 150 -18.87 -15.44 17.91
C ASP A 150 -19.01 -16.35 16.68
N GLY A 151 -19.94 -16.01 15.79
CA GLY A 151 -20.25 -16.82 14.62
C GLY A 151 -19.20 -16.71 13.51
N ILE A 152 -19.02 -17.77 12.73
CA ILE A 152 -18.09 -17.75 11.57
C ILE A 152 -18.55 -16.73 10.51
N ALA A 153 -19.85 -16.55 10.32
CA ALA A 153 -20.40 -15.51 9.44
C ALA A 153 -20.06 -14.08 9.92
N GLN A 154 -20.01 -13.86 11.23
CA GLN A 154 -19.56 -12.59 11.82
C GLN A 154 -18.07 -12.39 11.57
N ALA A 155 -17.24 -13.42 11.71
CA ALA A 155 -15.82 -13.36 11.39
C ALA A 155 -15.57 -13.02 9.91
N ARG A 156 -16.26 -13.70 8.98
CA ARG A 156 -16.22 -13.39 7.54
C ARG A 156 -16.57 -11.93 7.27
N ARG A 157 -17.68 -11.45 7.82
CA ARG A 157 -18.14 -10.07 7.64
C ARG A 157 -17.10 -9.08 8.18
N LEU A 158 -16.58 -9.32 9.39
CA LEU A 158 -15.57 -8.48 10.00
C LEU A 158 -14.30 -8.38 9.14
N MET A 159 -13.85 -9.50 8.56
CA MET A 159 -12.70 -9.55 7.66
C MET A 159 -12.92 -8.74 6.38
N LEU A 160 -14.11 -8.87 5.76
CA LEU A 160 -14.48 -8.12 4.55
C LEU A 160 -14.62 -6.62 4.87
N ASP A 161 -15.36 -6.26 5.92
CA ASP A 161 -15.67 -4.87 6.29
C ASP A 161 -14.40 -4.09 6.69
N ARG A 162 -13.44 -4.76 7.35
CA ARG A 162 -12.19 -4.13 7.84
C ARG A 162 -11.00 -4.34 6.92
N GLY A 163 -11.12 -5.15 5.86
CA GLY A 163 -10.01 -5.52 5.00
C GLY A 163 -8.89 -6.25 5.74
N ILE A 164 -9.21 -7.07 6.74
CA ILE A 164 -8.22 -7.84 7.53
C ILE A 164 -8.37 -9.34 7.28
N SER A 165 -7.30 -10.10 7.47
CA SER A 165 -7.27 -11.54 7.20
C SER A 165 -6.97 -12.40 8.42
N ASN A 166 -6.58 -11.79 9.54
CA ASN A 166 -6.20 -12.48 10.77
C ASN A 166 -6.92 -11.79 11.94
N VAL A 167 -7.72 -12.54 12.69
CA VAL A 167 -8.51 -12.00 13.81
C VAL A 167 -8.29 -12.86 15.05
N PRO A 168 -7.67 -12.31 16.12
CA PRO A 168 -7.51 -13.02 17.38
C PRO A 168 -8.87 -13.35 18.01
N VAL A 169 -8.95 -14.53 18.60
CA VAL A 169 -10.12 -15.02 19.33
C VAL A 169 -9.79 -15.05 20.82
N LEU A 170 -10.65 -14.41 21.60
CA LEU A 170 -10.51 -14.25 23.04
C LEU A 170 -11.56 -15.05 23.81
N SER A 171 -11.22 -15.36 25.07
CA SER A 171 -12.16 -15.76 26.10
C SER A 171 -11.76 -15.08 27.39
N GLU A 172 -12.70 -14.37 28.03
CA GLU A 172 -12.41 -13.60 29.26
C GLU A 172 -11.18 -12.69 29.08
N TYR A 173 -11.11 -11.97 27.97
CA TYR A 173 -10.01 -11.06 27.59
C TYR A 173 -8.63 -11.71 27.32
N ARG A 174 -8.55 -13.05 27.40
CA ARG A 174 -7.31 -13.80 27.15
C ARG A 174 -7.32 -14.43 25.77
N LEU A 175 -6.17 -14.46 25.12
CA LEU A 175 -5.98 -15.06 23.81
C LEU A 175 -6.21 -16.58 23.86
N ARG A 176 -7.07 -17.09 22.97
CA ARG A 176 -7.36 -18.54 22.83
C ARG A 176 -7.03 -19.12 21.46
N GLY A 177 -6.96 -18.27 20.45
CA GLY A 177 -6.58 -18.68 19.11
C GLY A 177 -6.67 -17.54 18.12
N ILE A 178 -6.60 -17.86 16.84
CA ILE A 178 -6.75 -16.92 15.74
C ILE A 178 -7.61 -17.55 14.63
N VAL A 179 -8.54 -16.78 14.07
CA VAL A 179 -9.24 -17.17 12.84
C VAL A 179 -8.65 -16.37 11.68
N THR A 180 -8.36 -17.08 10.59
CA THR A 180 -7.83 -16.48 9.37
C THR A 180 -8.82 -16.61 8.21
N ALA A 181 -8.73 -15.71 7.23
CA ALA A 181 -9.49 -15.81 5.99
C ALA A 181 -9.27 -17.17 5.31
N GLU A 182 -8.03 -17.65 5.33
CA GLU A 182 -7.62 -18.95 4.80
C GLU A 182 -8.35 -20.12 5.44
N ILE A 183 -8.46 -20.16 6.77
CA ILE A 183 -9.22 -21.21 7.47
C ILE A 183 -10.69 -21.20 7.03
N ILE A 184 -11.33 -20.03 6.96
CA ILE A 184 -12.74 -19.94 6.56
C ILE A 184 -12.92 -20.40 5.10
N VAL A 185 -12.08 -19.90 4.19
CA VAL A 185 -12.16 -20.24 2.76
C VAL A 185 -11.91 -21.72 2.54
N HIS A 186 -10.85 -22.31 3.09
CA HIS A 186 -10.52 -23.71 2.86
C HIS A 186 -11.46 -24.71 3.53
N THR A 187 -12.14 -24.29 4.61
CA THR A 187 -13.10 -25.14 5.33
C THR A 187 -14.47 -25.12 4.66
N PHE A 188 -14.96 -23.96 4.24
CA PHE A 188 -16.37 -23.80 3.83
C PHE A 188 -16.57 -23.49 2.36
N ILE A 189 -15.54 -23.03 1.65
CA ILE A 189 -15.64 -22.75 0.22
C ILE A 189 -14.99 -23.93 -0.49
N ALA A 190 -15.82 -24.76 -1.13
CA ALA A 190 -15.36 -25.98 -1.76
C ALA A 190 -14.90 -25.70 -3.21
N PRO A 191 -13.77 -26.28 -3.66
CA PRO A 191 -13.45 -26.35 -5.08
C PRO A 191 -14.42 -27.31 -5.79
N ALA A 192 -14.71 -27.04 -7.06
CA ALA A 192 -15.74 -27.72 -7.87
C ALA A 192 -15.62 -29.27 -7.95
N SER A 193 -14.49 -29.84 -7.53
CA SER A 193 -14.18 -31.28 -7.55
C SER A 193 -15.13 -32.16 -6.70
N LYS A 194 -15.96 -31.60 -5.80
CA LYS A 194 -16.79 -32.39 -4.87
C LYS A 194 -18.29 -32.06 -4.85
N THR A 195 -18.83 -31.39 -5.86
CA THR A 195 -20.27 -31.10 -5.87
C THR A 195 -21.05 -32.26 -6.50
N LYS A 196 -21.63 -33.14 -5.67
CA LYS A 196 -22.59 -34.14 -6.14
C LYS A 196 -23.85 -33.42 -6.66
N THR A 197 -24.39 -33.91 -7.77
CA THR A 197 -25.64 -33.46 -8.38
C THR A 197 -26.80 -33.56 -7.37
N GLY A 198 -27.35 -32.44 -6.91
CA GLY A 198 -28.54 -32.49 -6.04
C GLY A 198 -29.00 -31.19 -5.35
N ASP A 199 -28.13 -30.21 -5.13
CA ASP A 199 -28.52 -29.08 -4.27
C ASP A 199 -29.42 -28.08 -4.99
N ARG A 200 -30.70 -28.08 -4.58
CA ARG A 200 -31.74 -27.15 -5.02
C ARG A 200 -31.40 -25.73 -4.59
N VAL A 201 -31.39 -24.85 -5.57
CA VAL A 201 -31.21 -23.40 -5.44
C VAL A 201 -32.48 -22.78 -4.86
N GLY A 202 -32.36 -22.13 -3.71
CA GLY A 202 -33.42 -21.34 -3.10
C GLY A 202 -33.04 -20.79 -1.74
N GLU A 203 -33.04 -19.46 -1.64
CA GLU A 203 -32.84 -18.61 -0.46
C GLU A 203 -31.42 -18.22 -0.04
N LYS A 204 -31.25 -16.89 0.03
CA LYS A 204 -30.12 -16.17 0.61
C LYS A 204 -29.80 -16.69 2.00
N VAL A 205 -28.53 -17.03 2.19
CA VAL A 205 -27.64 -16.73 3.32
C VAL A 205 -26.58 -17.83 3.27
N SER A 206 -25.34 -17.45 3.01
CA SER A 206 -24.17 -18.27 3.31
C SER A 206 -24.22 -18.60 4.81
N LYS A 207 -24.90 -19.67 5.18
CA LYS A 207 -24.95 -20.14 6.57
C LYS A 207 -23.63 -20.86 6.79
N LEU A 208 -22.55 -20.10 6.99
CA LEU A 208 -21.33 -20.59 7.60
C LEU A 208 -21.72 -20.94 9.04
N PRO A 209 -22.10 -22.20 9.33
CA PRO A 209 -22.72 -22.52 10.60
C PRO A 209 -21.63 -22.71 11.66
N GLY A 210 -21.97 -22.47 12.92
CA GLY A 210 -21.06 -22.68 14.03
C GLY A 210 -20.25 -21.44 14.40
N GLN A 211 -19.30 -21.68 15.29
CA GLN A 211 -18.57 -20.65 16.03
C GLN A 211 -17.10 -20.66 15.66
N VAL A 212 -16.45 -19.52 15.86
CA VAL A 212 -15.01 -19.37 15.59
C VAL A 212 -14.15 -20.33 16.42
N SER A 213 -14.58 -20.68 17.63
CA SER A 213 -13.91 -21.66 18.49
C SER A 213 -13.74 -23.05 17.83
N GLY A 214 -14.64 -23.41 16.92
CA GLY A 214 -14.62 -24.69 16.21
C GLY A 214 -13.63 -24.77 15.05
N ILE A 215 -13.14 -23.63 14.55
CA ILE A 215 -12.23 -23.56 13.39
C ILE A 215 -10.92 -22.85 13.66
N MET A 216 -10.82 -22.06 14.74
CA MET A 216 -9.64 -21.26 15.02
C MET A 216 -8.36 -22.10 15.13
N ASP A 217 -7.25 -21.52 14.69
CA ASP A 217 -5.93 -22.05 15.02
C ASP A 217 -5.65 -21.76 16.50
N LYS A 218 -5.49 -22.83 17.28
CA LYS A 218 -5.22 -22.78 18.73
C LYS A 218 -3.74 -22.53 19.06
N GLN A 219 -2.87 -22.51 18.05
CA GLN A 219 -1.45 -22.26 18.18
C GLN A 219 -1.04 -21.06 17.31
N PRO A 220 -1.60 -19.86 17.57
CA PRO A 220 -1.11 -18.64 16.94
C PRO A 220 0.34 -18.39 17.35
N LEU A 221 1.10 -17.71 16.49
CA LEU A 221 2.42 -17.22 16.88
C LEU A 221 2.24 -16.12 17.93
N LYS A 222 2.67 -16.40 19.16
CA LYS A 222 2.67 -15.46 20.28
C LYS A 222 4.07 -14.88 20.50
N VAL A 223 4.15 -13.60 20.79
CA VAL A 223 5.40 -12.92 21.17
C VAL A 223 5.17 -12.04 22.39
N GLY A 224 6.19 -11.93 23.25
CA GLY A 224 6.15 -11.06 24.43
C GLY A 224 6.55 -9.61 24.13
N PRO A 225 6.38 -8.68 25.08
CA PRO A 225 6.71 -7.25 24.90
C PRO A 225 8.19 -6.97 24.62
N GLU A 226 9.07 -7.87 25.06
CA GLU A 226 10.53 -7.79 24.87
C GLU A 226 11.02 -8.38 23.54
N ALA A 227 10.10 -8.84 22.67
CA ALA A 227 10.47 -9.37 21.36
C ALA A 227 11.04 -8.27 20.44
N ASN A 228 11.96 -8.65 19.56
CA ASN A 228 12.47 -7.80 18.49
C ASN A 228 11.94 -8.23 17.12
N ALA A 229 12.01 -7.34 16.13
CA ALA A 229 11.49 -7.55 14.79
C ALA A 229 12.15 -8.75 14.08
N LEU A 230 13.44 -9.02 14.32
CA LEU A 230 14.13 -10.17 13.72
C LEU A 230 13.52 -11.50 14.17
N ASN A 231 13.31 -11.66 15.47
CA ASN A 231 12.73 -12.88 16.04
C ASN A 231 11.31 -13.09 15.53
N VAL A 232 10.50 -12.03 15.48
CA VAL A 232 9.14 -12.09 14.90
C VAL A 232 9.20 -12.55 13.45
N THR A 233 10.06 -11.91 12.63
CA THR A 233 10.22 -12.24 11.21
C THR A 233 10.62 -13.69 11.00
N ARG A 234 11.64 -14.17 11.73
CA ARG A 234 12.11 -15.56 11.64
C ARG A 234 11.05 -16.57 12.05
N GLU A 235 10.34 -16.34 13.14
CA GLU A 235 9.30 -17.26 13.60
C GLU A 235 8.09 -17.25 12.67
N MET A 236 7.70 -16.10 12.13
CA MET A 236 6.65 -16.01 11.11
C MET A 236 7.00 -16.81 9.87
N THR A 237 8.23 -16.67 9.34
CA THR A 237 8.71 -17.43 8.17
C THR A 237 8.82 -18.92 8.48
N ARG A 238 9.44 -19.28 9.61
CA ARG A 238 9.70 -20.67 10.01
C ARG A 238 8.40 -21.46 10.25
N LEU A 239 7.41 -20.84 10.88
CA LEU A 239 6.13 -21.46 11.21
C LEU A 239 5.05 -21.24 10.15
N ASN A 240 5.39 -20.53 9.06
CA ASN A 240 4.47 -20.09 8.01
C ASN A 240 3.20 -19.42 8.58
N LYS A 241 3.39 -18.46 9.50
CA LYS A 241 2.29 -17.75 10.15
C LYS A 241 2.11 -16.36 9.55
N GLY A 242 0.87 -16.06 9.15
CA GLY A 242 0.50 -14.77 8.53
C GLY A 242 0.41 -13.59 9.50
N ALA A 243 0.51 -13.83 10.82
CA ALA A 243 0.53 -12.81 11.85
C ALA A 243 1.21 -13.33 13.13
N ALA A 244 1.81 -12.42 13.89
CA ALA A 244 2.25 -12.61 15.26
C ALA A 244 1.38 -11.76 16.22
N LEU A 245 0.99 -12.35 17.35
CA LEU A 245 0.19 -11.69 18.37
C LEU A 245 1.07 -11.34 19.56
N MET A 246 1.19 -10.06 19.86
CA MET A 246 1.87 -9.61 21.07
C MET A 246 0.94 -9.78 22.26
N VAL A 247 1.39 -10.50 23.28
CA VAL A 247 0.64 -10.75 24.52
C VAL A 247 1.46 -10.37 25.74
N ASP A 248 0.78 -9.94 26.80
CA ASP A 248 1.38 -9.78 28.12
C ASP A 248 1.41 -11.12 28.89
N ASP A 249 1.92 -11.07 30.13
CA ASP A 249 2.03 -12.23 31.02
C ASP A 249 0.66 -12.85 31.40
N GLU A 250 -0.44 -12.11 31.23
CA GLU A 250 -1.80 -12.58 31.49
C GLU A 250 -2.50 -13.13 30.23
N GLU A 251 -1.76 -13.29 29.12
CA GLU A 251 -2.28 -13.66 27.79
C GLU A 251 -3.24 -12.62 27.17
N ARG A 252 -3.20 -11.36 27.60
CA ARG A 252 -4.00 -10.30 26.98
C ARG A 252 -3.29 -9.78 25.73
N VAL A 253 -4.04 -9.63 24.64
CA VAL A 253 -3.51 -9.17 23.35
C VAL A 253 -3.20 -7.67 23.42
N GLN A 254 -1.93 -7.33 23.22
CA GLN A 254 -1.43 -5.95 23.20
C GLN A 254 -1.35 -5.39 21.78
N GLY A 255 -1.10 -6.25 20.78
CA GLY A 255 -0.89 -5.83 19.39
C GLY A 255 -0.85 -7.00 18.42
N ILE A 256 -0.96 -6.69 17.13
CA ILE A 256 -0.78 -7.64 16.03
C ILE A 256 0.30 -7.15 15.07
N ILE A 257 1.17 -8.04 14.62
CA ILE A 257 2.22 -7.76 13.64
C ILE A 257 2.00 -8.69 12.44
N THR A 258 1.88 -8.12 11.24
CA THR A 258 1.81 -8.87 9.97
C THR A 258 3.02 -8.55 9.10
N PRO A 259 3.23 -9.25 7.96
CA PRO A 259 4.32 -8.91 7.04
C PRO A 259 4.30 -7.45 6.60
N ARG A 260 3.11 -6.84 6.47
CA ARG A 260 2.95 -5.43 6.12
C ARG A 260 3.66 -4.52 7.12
N GLU A 261 3.47 -4.76 8.41
CA GLU A 261 4.07 -3.96 9.48
C GLU A 261 5.61 -4.06 9.49
N LEU A 262 6.14 -5.25 9.23
CA LEU A 262 7.59 -5.47 9.18
C LEU A 262 8.22 -4.85 7.94
N LEU A 263 7.52 -4.85 6.81
CA LEU A 263 7.96 -4.16 5.59
C LEU A 263 7.91 -2.64 5.70
N ARG A 264 7.19 -2.07 6.68
CA ARG A 264 7.26 -0.64 6.96
C ARG A 264 8.69 -0.19 7.28
N LEU A 265 9.52 -1.08 7.82
CA LEU A 265 10.94 -0.78 8.07
C LEU A 265 11.69 -0.43 6.79
N ILE A 266 11.38 -1.10 5.67
CA ILE A 266 11.92 -0.75 4.35
C ILE A 266 11.24 0.52 3.82
N TYR A 267 9.91 0.59 3.91
CA TYR A 267 9.13 1.74 3.46
C TYR A 267 9.53 3.08 4.11
N ASP A 268 9.95 3.03 5.37
CA ASP A 268 10.37 4.21 6.12
C ASP A 268 11.84 4.60 5.80
N LEU A 269 12.57 3.77 5.04
CA LEU A 269 13.83 4.17 4.40
C LEU A 269 13.61 5.07 3.19
N ARG A 270 12.37 5.20 2.70
CA ARG A 270 12.09 6.13 1.62
C ARG A 270 12.61 7.50 2.05
N ASN A 271 13.60 7.99 1.32
CA ASN A 271 13.81 9.41 1.30
C ASN A 271 12.56 9.92 0.60
N GLU A 272 11.56 10.39 1.36
CA GLU A 272 10.74 11.45 0.81
C GLU A 272 11.78 12.50 0.41
N GLU A 273 12.08 12.64 -0.88
CA GLU A 273 12.58 13.91 -1.39
C GLU A 273 11.47 14.88 -1.06
N GLU A 274 11.50 15.36 0.18
CA GLU A 274 10.55 16.23 0.78
C GLU A 274 10.52 17.43 -0.15
N LEU A 275 9.43 17.64 -0.89
CA LEU A 275 9.31 18.72 -1.88
C LEU A 275 10.01 19.98 -1.34
N PRO A 276 11.18 20.36 -1.89
CA PRO A 276 11.96 21.44 -1.34
C PRO A 276 11.14 22.73 -1.35
N VAL A 277 10.89 23.31 -0.17
CA VAL A 277 10.21 24.60 -0.03
C VAL A 277 11.21 25.62 0.50
N TYR A 278 11.56 26.60 -0.33
CA TYR A 278 12.44 27.69 0.06
C TYR A 278 11.61 28.93 0.36
N ILE A 279 11.67 29.45 1.58
CA ILE A 279 11.04 30.72 1.94
C ILE A 279 12.13 31.77 2.15
N VAL A 280 12.06 32.86 1.39
CA VAL A 280 13.05 33.95 1.38
C VAL A 280 12.37 35.25 1.78
N GLY A 281 13.01 36.06 2.63
CA GLY A 281 12.52 37.39 3.04
C GLY A 281 11.82 37.43 4.41
N ILE A 282 11.99 36.37 5.20
CA ILE A 282 11.61 36.29 6.61
C ILE A 282 12.83 36.66 7.48
N THR A 283 12.61 37.24 8.66
CA THR A 283 13.66 37.59 9.64
C THR A 283 13.90 36.45 10.63
N ASP A 284 15.09 36.34 11.23
CA ASP A 284 15.45 35.21 12.12
C ASP A 284 14.53 35.05 13.35
N GLU A 285 13.84 36.12 13.77
CA GLU A 285 12.84 36.13 14.85
C GLU A 285 11.55 35.36 14.50
N ASP A 286 11.33 35.05 13.22
CA ASP A 286 10.12 34.39 12.69
C ASP A 286 10.37 32.89 12.40
N PHE A 287 11.43 32.28 12.97
CA PHE A 287 11.84 30.89 12.68
C PHE A 287 10.71 29.85 12.85
N PHE A 288 9.88 30.01 13.89
CA PHE A 288 8.70 29.17 14.12
C PHE A 288 7.62 29.34 13.03
N GLU A 289 7.56 30.50 12.37
CA GLU A 289 6.65 30.74 11.26
C GLU A 289 7.13 30.06 9.97
N SER A 290 8.45 29.92 9.75
CA SER A 290 9.00 29.29 8.53
C SER A 290 8.63 27.81 8.43
N ALA A 291 8.85 27.02 9.48
CA ALA A 291 8.53 25.59 9.45
C ALA A 291 7.02 25.33 9.25
N VAL A 292 6.17 26.16 9.89
CA VAL A 292 4.71 26.10 9.72
C VAL A 292 4.30 26.51 8.30
N ALA A 293 4.91 27.57 7.77
CA ALA A 293 4.69 28.07 6.41
C ALA A 293 5.12 27.04 5.35
N GLU A 294 6.29 26.43 5.52
CA GLU A 294 6.80 25.33 4.69
C GLU A 294 5.82 24.16 4.69
N GLY A 295 5.38 23.72 5.87
CA GLY A 295 4.40 22.64 6.01
C GLY A 295 3.04 22.97 5.38
N LYS A 296 2.60 24.23 5.44
CA LYS A 296 1.37 24.69 4.75
C LYS A 296 1.52 24.66 3.22
N VAL A 297 2.62 25.17 2.68
CA VAL A 297 2.92 25.16 1.24
C VAL A 297 3.03 23.73 0.73
N ARG A 298 3.81 22.89 1.42
CA ARG A 298 4.01 21.48 1.09
C ARG A 298 2.68 20.75 0.96
N ARG A 299 1.77 20.89 1.93
CA ARG A 299 0.44 20.26 1.89
C ARG A 299 -0.38 20.67 0.67
N VAL A 300 -0.36 21.95 0.28
CA VAL A 300 -1.11 22.45 -0.89
C VAL A 300 -0.54 21.88 -2.19
N VAL A 301 0.80 21.85 -2.31
CA VAL A 301 1.45 21.43 -3.55
C VAL A 301 1.47 19.90 -3.69
N VAL A 302 1.78 19.14 -2.64
CA VAL A 302 1.78 17.65 -2.65
C VAL A 302 0.41 17.11 -3.04
N ARG A 303 -0.69 17.71 -2.56
CA ARG A 303 -2.06 17.33 -2.99
C ARG A 303 -2.25 17.46 -4.50
N SER A 304 -1.56 18.41 -5.12
CA SER A 304 -1.63 18.70 -6.56
C SER A 304 -0.59 17.94 -7.38
N MET A 305 0.46 17.38 -6.77
CA MET A 305 1.49 16.58 -7.47
C MET A 305 0.92 15.34 -8.13
N ARG A 306 -0.17 14.76 -7.59
CA ARG A 306 -0.90 13.66 -8.25
C ARG A 306 -1.36 14.02 -9.68
N MET A 307 -1.66 15.29 -9.94
CA MET A 307 -2.06 15.79 -11.26
C MET A 307 -0.90 16.43 -12.03
N GLN A 308 0.18 16.81 -11.32
CA GLN A 308 1.34 17.51 -11.83
C GLN A 308 2.62 16.81 -11.33
N PRO A 309 2.93 15.57 -11.78
CA PRO A 309 4.01 14.76 -11.22
C PRO A 309 5.41 15.33 -11.50
N LYS A 310 5.51 16.33 -12.40
CA LYS A 310 6.77 16.97 -12.79
C LYS A 310 7.21 18.09 -11.85
N ILE A 311 6.50 18.37 -10.75
CA ILE A 311 6.90 19.40 -9.78
C ILE A 311 8.10 18.89 -8.98
N THR A 312 9.13 19.73 -8.82
CA THR A 312 10.38 19.38 -8.12
C THR A 312 10.74 20.34 -6.99
N GLU A 313 10.30 21.60 -6.99
CA GLU A 313 10.57 22.53 -5.88
C GLU A 313 9.53 23.67 -5.81
N VAL A 314 9.50 24.37 -4.66
CA VAL A 314 8.70 25.57 -4.44
C VAL A 314 9.57 26.67 -3.84
N ARG A 315 9.48 27.88 -4.39
CA ARG A 315 10.13 29.08 -3.85
C ARG A 315 9.10 30.14 -3.49
N VAL A 316 9.08 30.56 -2.24
CA VAL A 316 8.25 31.65 -1.73
C VAL A 316 9.15 32.84 -1.42
N ASN A 317 8.87 33.99 -2.02
CA ASN A 317 9.55 35.24 -1.73
C ASN A 317 8.59 36.18 -1.03
N ILE A 318 8.99 36.70 0.13
CA ILE A 318 8.24 37.65 0.94
C ILE A 318 8.96 38.99 0.88
N LYS A 319 8.23 40.06 0.54
CA LYS A 319 8.75 41.43 0.53
C LYS A 319 7.94 42.29 1.51
N LYS A 320 8.63 42.92 2.46
CA LYS A 320 8.05 43.89 3.40
C LYS A 320 8.01 45.27 2.72
N GLN A 321 6.83 45.89 2.65
CA GLN A 321 6.65 47.27 2.20
C GLN A 321 6.37 48.18 3.39
N ARG A 322 7.28 49.12 3.67
CA ARG A 322 7.12 50.09 4.75
C ARG A 322 6.15 51.19 4.29
N THR A 323 5.01 51.29 4.96
CA THR A 323 4.00 52.33 4.70
C THR A 323 3.97 53.29 5.89
N GLN A 324 3.55 54.55 5.71
CA GLN A 324 3.36 55.48 6.83
C GLN A 324 2.26 54.94 7.78
N GLY A 325 2.65 54.38 8.93
CA GLY A 325 1.76 53.81 9.95
C GLY A 325 2.38 52.63 10.70
N GLU A 326 1.68 52.10 11.71
CA GLU A 326 2.12 50.94 12.52
C GLU A 326 1.89 49.58 11.83
N ARG A 327 1.08 49.53 10.78
CA ARG A 327 0.78 48.28 10.06
C ARG A 327 1.80 48.03 8.95
N MET A 328 2.25 46.79 8.84
CA MET A 328 3.17 46.34 7.80
C MET A 328 2.40 45.68 6.64
N ARG A 329 2.74 46.08 5.41
CA ARG A 329 2.20 45.47 4.18
C ARG A 329 3.20 44.46 3.63
N TYR A 330 2.69 43.34 3.15
CA TYR A 330 3.47 42.24 2.59
C TYR A 330 3.06 41.98 1.14
N ASP A 331 4.05 41.71 0.30
CA ASP A 331 3.90 41.15 -1.04
C ASP A 331 4.59 39.78 -1.05
N ILE A 332 3.81 38.72 -1.27
CA ILE A 332 4.28 37.34 -1.21
C ILE A 332 4.05 36.66 -2.55
N THR A 333 5.11 36.09 -3.11
CA THR A 333 5.08 35.39 -4.40
C THR A 333 5.59 33.95 -4.24
N ALA A 334 4.76 32.96 -4.58
CA ALA A 334 5.13 31.55 -4.66
C ALA A 334 5.35 31.11 -6.11
N ARG A 335 6.48 30.45 -6.38
CA ARG A 335 6.82 29.80 -7.64
C ARG A 335 6.98 28.31 -7.42
N VAL A 336 6.15 27.51 -8.07
CA VAL A 336 6.26 26.06 -8.12
C VAL A 336 6.95 25.68 -9.43
N LEU A 337 8.04 24.92 -9.34
CA LEU A 337 8.97 24.66 -10.43
C LEU A 337 9.10 23.16 -10.69
N GLY A 338 9.48 22.82 -11.91
CA GLY A 338 9.71 21.46 -12.39
C GLY A 338 10.34 21.49 -13.80
N PRO A 339 10.84 20.37 -14.34
CA PRO A 339 11.52 20.33 -15.64
C PRO A 339 10.73 20.95 -16.79
N GLU A 340 9.39 20.87 -16.74
CA GLU A 340 8.49 21.38 -17.78
C GLU A 340 7.25 22.10 -17.20
N VAL A 341 7.24 22.39 -15.90
CA VAL A 341 6.11 23.04 -15.23
C VAL A 341 6.58 24.25 -14.43
N SER A 342 5.84 25.34 -14.55
CA SER A 342 6.08 26.56 -13.78
C SER A 342 4.76 27.22 -13.45
N PHE A 343 4.44 27.28 -12.16
CA PHE A 343 3.25 27.96 -11.65
C PHE A 343 3.66 29.10 -10.74
N ASN A 344 3.01 30.24 -10.90
CA ASN A 344 3.31 31.43 -10.12
C ASN A 344 2.04 31.98 -9.47
N ALA A 345 2.00 32.13 -8.16
CA ALA A 345 0.92 32.78 -7.42
C ALA A 345 1.48 33.95 -6.62
N THR A 346 0.72 35.02 -6.51
CA THR A 346 1.09 36.21 -5.74
C THR A 346 -0.10 36.62 -4.90
N ASN A 347 0.16 37.14 -3.70
CA ASN A 347 -0.84 37.79 -2.88
C ASN A 347 -0.21 38.97 -2.12
N GLU A 348 -1.00 40.01 -1.89
CA GLU A 348 -0.59 41.20 -1.15
C GLU A 348 -1.61 41.54 -0.08
N GLY A 349 -1.15 41.99 1.08
CA GLY A 349 -2.05 42.28 2.19
C GLY A 349 -1.37 42.89 3.41
N TRP A 350 -2.19 43.19 4.42
CA TRP A 350 -1.74 43.65 5.72
C TRP A 350 -1.53 42.44 6.63
N GLY A 351 -0.36 42.35 7.26
CA GLY A 351 -0.01 41.19 8.09
C GLY A 351 0.47 39.97 7.29
N LEU A 352 1.50 39.30 7.81
CA LEU A 352 2.20 38.23 7.10
C LEU A 352 1.32 36.99 6.93
N MET A 353 0.72 36.50 8.03
CA MET A 353 -0.05 35.25 8.02
C MET A 353 -1.32 35.31 7.18
N GLU A 354 -2.09 36.40 7.27
CA GLU A 354 -3.29 36.61 6.44
C GLU A 354 -2.93 36.65 4.95
N THR A 355 -1.86 37.39 4.61
CA THR A 355 -1.37 37.47 3.23
C THR A 355 -0.87 36.10 2.73
N PHE A 356 -0.22 35.32 3.60
CA PHE A 356 0.27 33.98 3.27
C PHE A 356 -0.86 32.99 3.03
N ASP A 357 -1.90 32.97 3.88
CA ASP A 357 -3.05 32.08 3.69
C ASP A 357 -3.84 32.43 2.41
N GLY A 358 -3.93 33.72 2.07
CA GLY A 358 -4.47 34.15 0.78
C GLY A 358 -3.61 33.70 -0.42
N LEU A 359 -2.28 33.71 -0.29
CA LEU A 359 -1.37 33.16 -1.30
C LEU A 359 -1.59 31.65 -1.51
N LEU A 360 -1.72 30.87 -0.44
CA LEU A 360 -1.97 29.44 -0.53
C LEU A 360 -3.28 29.14 -1.28
N THR A 361 -4.31 29.95 -1.04
CA THR A 361 -5.59 29.85 -1.75
C THR A 361 -5.43 30.16 -3.23
N ALA A 362 -4.68 31.21 -3.58
CA ALA A 362 -4.37 31.54 -4.97
C ALA A 362 -3.56 30.43 -5.65
N LEU A 363 -2.60 29.85 -4.93
CA LEU A 363 -1.74 28.76 -5.42
C LEU A 363 -2.54 27.47 -5.67
N ASP A 364 -3.36 27.02 -4.72
CA ASP A 364 -4.22 25.82 -4.89
C ASP A 364 -5.14 25.97 -6.11
N ASN A 365 -5.78 27.13 -6.25
CA ASN A 365 -6.64 27.42 -7.40
C ASN A 365 -5.88 27.36 -8.72
N LYS A 366 -4.64 27.85 -8.76
CA LYS A 366 -3.83 27.85 -9.99
C LYS A 366 -3.36 26.44 -10.36
N LEU A 367 -2.91 25.66 -9.38
CA LEU A 367 -2.47 24.27 -9.59
C LEU A 367 -3.61 23.38 -10.07
N ARG A 368 -4.83 23.56 -9.54
CA ARG A 368 -6.01 22.78 -9.97
C ARG A 368 -6.53 23.12 -11.37
N ARG A 369 -6.35 24.36 -11.83
CA ARG A 369 -6.87 24.83 -13.12
C ARG A 369 -5.93 24.52 -14.29
N ALA A 370 -4.68 24.18 -14.02
CA ALA A 370 -3.71 23.80 -15.04
C ALA A 370 -4.09 22.44 -15.64
N LYS A 371 -4.72 22.45 -16.82
CA LYS A 371 -4.96 21.22 -17.61
C LYS A 371 -3.61 20.53 -17.85
N VAL A 372 -3.58 19.21 -17.68
CA VAL A 372 -2.49 18.37 -18.20
C VAL A 372 -2.47 18.57 -19.72
N GLU A 373 -1.45 19.23 -20.27
CA GLU A 373 -1.27 19.25 -21.73
C GLU A 373 -0.98 17.80 -22.15
N PRO A 374 -1.80 17.19 -23.04
CA PRO A 374 -1.45 15.88 -23.57
C PRO A 374 -0.16 16.02 -24.37
N GLU A 375 0.75 15.05 -24.21
CA GLU A 375 1.98 14.96 -25.00
C GLU A 375 1.67 15.17 -26.48
N LYS A 376 2.11 16.30 -27.03
CA LYS A 376 2.05 16.53 -28.47
C LYS A 376 2.98 15.52 -29.12
N LYS A 377 2.41 14.46 -29.72
CA LYS A 377 3.13 13.56 -30.64
C LYS A 377 4.00 14.42 -31.57
N PRO A 378 5.27 14.05 -31.80
CA PRO A 378 6.15 14.85 -32.62
C PRO A 378 5.51 15.02 -34.00
N ARG A 379 5.26 16.28 -34.35
CA ARG A 379 4.78 16.64 -35.68
C ARG A 379 5.81 16.12 -36.68
N HIS A 380 5.42 15.13 -37.48
CA HIS A 380 6.18 14.73 -38.66
C HIS A 380 6.44 15.99 -39.49
N GLY A 381 7.68 16.46 -39.47
CA GLY A 381 8.10 17.60 -40.27
C GLY A 381 7.87 17.25 -41.74
N ARG A 382 7.06 18.05 -42.44
CA ARG A 382 7.04 18.03 -43.90
C ARG A 382 8.47 18.26 -44.38
N ARG A 383 9.06 17.24 -45.01
CA ARG A 383 10.32 17.36 -45.75
C ARG A 383 10.18 18.53 -46.72
N ARG A 384 11.00 19.56 -46.55
CA ARG A 384 11.26 20.54 -47.61
C ARG A 384 12.11 19.83 -48.68
N PRO A 385 11.80 19.96 -49.98
CA PRO A 385 12.71 19.50 -51.03
C PRO A 385 13.99 20.34 -50.98
N SER A 386 15.14 19.68 -50.94
CA SER A 386 16.44 20.36 -51.03
C SER A 386 16.64 20.91 -52.45
N PRO A 387 16.96 22.20 -52.62
CA PRO A 387 17.40 22.74 -53.90
C PRO A 387 18.90 22.48 -54.01
N ASN A 388 19.28 21.46 -54.77
CA ASN A 388 20.53 21.36 -55.53
C ASN A 388 20.80 19.89 -55.84
N LEU A 389 20.29 19.45 -56.98
CA LEU A 389 20.91 18.42 -57.83
C LEU A 389 20.39 18.72 -59.23
N ASN A 390 21.29 19.10 -60.11
CA ASN A 390 21.04 19.33 -61.52
C ASN A 390 22.36 19.03 -62.25
N PRO A 391 22.32 18.48 -63.47
CA PRO A 391 21.54 17.34 -63.96
C PRO A 391 22.27 16.00 -63.78
#